data_AF-A0A545VHM2-F1
#
_entry.id   AF-A0A545VHM2-F1
#
_cell.length_a   1.000
_cell.length_b   1.000
_cell.length_c   1.000
_cell.angle_alpha   90.00
_cell.angle_beta   90.00
_cell.angle_gamma   90.00
#
_symmetry.space_group_name_H-M   'P 1'
#
loop_
_entity.id
_entity.type
_entity.pdbx_description
1 polymer ?
#
loop_
_entity_poly.entity_id
_entity_poly.type
_entity_poly.pdbx_seq_one_letter_code
_entity_poly.pdbx_strand_id
1 'polypeptide(L)'
;MQYNVLAVALFACAASASFVDQNVYASEIAPAMLQHLAGYRAGGGPGLSSAQSSFLDDAESVVKNLNVEKLEGLKDACNAAFGSEECTNILHPGGQVKSGLGKRDDCQCSTKDSWCDNNTRCSGGAGGCSKVGGCGTLYRYECDGECVN
;
A
#
# COMPACT_ATOMS: atom_id res chain seq x y z
N MET A 1 31.78 28.56 -36.07
CA MET A 1 32.00 28.80 -34.63
C MET A 1 30.83 28.18 -33.88
N GLN A 2 31.10 27.13 -33.11
CA GLN A 2 30.12 26.31 -32.40
C GLN A 2 29.65 27.05 -31.14
N TYR A 3 28.34 27.16 -30.92
CA TYR A 3 27.78 27.57 -29.63
C TYR A 3 27.30 26.33 -28.89
N ASN A 4 27.97 26.05 -27.77
CA ASN A 4 27.70 24.91 -26.89
C ASN A 4 26.35 25.10 -26.18
N VAL A 5 25.47 24.11 -26.32
CA VAL A 5 24.23 23.98 -25.56
C VAL A 5 24.56 23.43 -24.18
N LEU A 6 24.43 24.23 -23.13
CA LEU A 6 24.48 23.76 -21.74
C LEU A 6 23.08 23.27 -21.35
N ALA A 7 22.82 21.99 -21.58
CA ALA A 7 21.67 21.30 -21.01
C ALA A 7 21.96 21.00 -19.54
N VAL A 8 21.37 21.78 -18.64
CA VAL A 8 21.36 21.47 -17.19
C VAL A 8 20.34 20.34 -16.99
N ALA A 9 20.83 19.11 -16.93
CA ALA A 9 20.02 17.96 -16.56
C ALA A 9 19.67 18.08 -15.07
N LEU A 10 18.46 18.56 -14.78
CA LEU A 10 17.81 18.38 -13.48
C LEU A 10 17.56 16.88 -13.29
N PHE A 11 18.50 16.17 -12.67
CA PHE A 11 18.22 14.87 -12.07
C PHE A 11 17.36 15.11 -10.83
N ALA A 12 16.05 15.24 -11.05
CA ALA A 12 15.09 15.00 -9.99
C ALA A 12 15.22 13.51 -9.65
N CYS A 13 15.90 13.18 -8.55
CA CYS A 13 15.70 11.90 -7.88
C CYS A 13 14.25 11.89 -7.36
N ALA A 14 13.31 11.66 -8.26
CA ALA A 14 11.98 11.23 -7.87
C ALA A 14 12.21 9.92 -7.12
N ALA A 15 11.95 9.92 -5.82
CA ALA A 15 11.72 8.70 -5.08
C ALA A 15 10.53 8.01 -5.74
N SER A 16 10.80 7.21 -6.77
CA SER A 16 9.84 6.30 -7.34
C SER A 16 9.61 5.27 -6.26
N ALA A 17 8.52 5.41 -5.51
CA ALA A 17 8.00 4.28 -4.77
C ALA A 17 7.78 3.19 -5.80
N SER A 18 8.49 2.10 -5.60
CA SER A 18 8.32 0.93 -6.43
C SER A 18 7.15 0.19 -5.80
N PHE A 19 6.18 -0.17 -6.65
CA PHE A 19 5.21 -1.17 -6.24
C PHE A 19 5.96 -2.49 -6.05
N VAL A 20 5.45 -3.34 -5.18
CA VAL A 20 5.95 -4.72 -5.07
C VAL A 20 5.93 -5.36 -6.46
N ASP A 21 6.91 -6.19 -6.78
CA ASP A 21 6.89 -6.94 -8.04
C ASP A 21 5.54 -7.67 -8.23
N GLN A 22 5.02 -7.67 -9.46
CA GLN A 22 3.69 -8.23 -9.73
C GLN A 22 3.62 -9.73 -9.44
N ASN A 23 4.67 -10.50 -9.79
CA ASN A 23 4.66 -11.94 -9.55
C ASN A 23 4.76 -12.24 -8.06
N VAL A 24 5.61 -11.49 -7.35
CA VAL A 24 5.73 -11.62 -5.90
C VAL A 24 4.43 -11.24 -5.20
N TYR A 25 3.80 -10.14 -5.59
CA TYR A 25 2.52 -9.75 -5.02
C TYR A 25 1.45 -10.82 -5.28
N ALA A 26 1.36 -11.33 -6.50
CA ALA A 26 0.39 -12.36 -6.87
C ALA A 26 0.58 -13.68 -6.11
N SER A 27 1.83 -14.09 -5.86
CA SER A 27 2.11 -15.36 -5.16
C SER A 27 2.10 -15.24 -3.64
N GLU A 28 2.58 -14.13 -3.09
CA GLU A 28 2.85 -14.01 -1.65
C GLU A 28 1.84 -13.15 -0.88
N ILE A 29 1.22 -12.15 -1.53
CA ILE A 29 0.41 -11.12 -0.84
C ILE A 29 -1.06 -11.24 -1.20
N ALA A 30 -1.37 -11.32 -2.50
CA ALA A 30 -2.73 -11.33 -3.01
C ALA A 30 -3.60 -12.44 -2.39
N PRO A 31 -3.14 -13.69 -2.19
CA PRO A 31 -3.97 -14.74 -1.59
C PRO A 31 -4.42 -14.40 -0.17
N ALA A 32 -3.51 -13.91 0.67
CA ALA A 32 -3.81 -13.52 2.04
C ALA A 32 -4.73 -12.30 2.09
N MET A 33 -4.50 -11.31 1.21
CA MET A 33 -5.36 -10.13 1.12
C MET A 33 -6.78 -10.48 0.67
N LEU A 34 -6.93 -11.38 -0.31
CA LEU A 34 -8.25 -11.86 -0.73
C LEU A 34 -8.96 -12.65 0.37
N GLN A 35 -8.22 -13.48 1.12
CA GLN A 35 -8.77 -14.17 2.27
C GLN A 35 -9.23 -13.19 3.35
N HIS A 36 -8.47 -12.12 3.61
CA HIS A 36 -8.86 -11.06 4.53
C HIS A 36 -10.16 -10.37 4.13
N LEU A 37 -10.27 -9.91 2.87
CA LEU A 37 -11.48 -9.26 2.37
C LEU A 37 -12.71 -10.20 2.41
N ALA A 38 -12.52 -11.48 2.08
CA ALA A 38 -13.57 -12.49 2.19
C ALA A 38 -14.00 -12.72 3.65
N GLY A 39 -13.03 -12.80 4.57
CA GLY A 39 -13.28 -12.94 6.01
C GLY A 39 -14.02 -11.73 6.58
N TYR A 40 -13.63 -10.52 6.18
CA TYR A 40 -14.30 -9.29 6.55
C TYR A 40 -15.77 -9.30 6.09
N ARG A 41 -16.01 -9.66 4.82
CA ARG A 41 -17.35 -9.78 4.25
C ARG A 41 -18.23 -10.78 5.01
N ALA A 42 -17.66 -11.91 5.41
CA ALA A 42 -18.39 -12.94 6.17
C ALA A 42 -18.63 -12.55 7.64
N GLY A 43 -17.76 -11.71 8.23
CA GLY A 43 -17.81 -11.30 9.64
C GLY A 43 -18.68 -10.09 9.96
N GLY A 44 -19.05 -9.27 8.97
CA GLY A 44 -19.69 -7.95 9.13
C GLY A 44 -21.11 -7.88 9.73
N GLY A 45 -21.62 -8.94 10.37
CA GLY A 45 -22.94 -8.91 11.02
C GLY A 45 -24.12 -8.71 10.06
N PRO A 46 -25.27 -8.12 10.48
CA PRO A 46 -26.57 -8.22 9.79
C PRO A 46 -26.68 -7.55 8.41
N GLY A 47 -25.57 -7.11 7.81
CA GLY A 47 -25.49 -6.81 6.39
C GLY A 47 -24.63 -5.58 6.11
N LEU A 48 -23.68 -5.74 5.20
CA LEU A 48 -23.02 -4.62 4.55
C LEU A 48 -24.03 -3.82 3.73
N SER A 49 -23.91 -2.50 3.73
CA SER A 49 -24.65 -1.67 2.77
C SER A 49 -24.21 -1.95 1.33
N SER A 50 -24.99 -1.48 0.36
CA SER A 50 -24.62 -1.57 -1.05
C SER A 50 -23.30 -0.86 -1.36
N ALA A 51 -23.05 0.30 -0.73
CA ALA A 51 -21.81 1.05 -0.91
C ALA A 51 -20.60 0.29 -0.34
N GLN A 52 -20.76 -0.30 0.86
CA GLN A 52 -19.74 -1.12 1.51
C GLN A 52 -19.42 -2.38 0.70
N SER A 53 -20.45 -3.05 0.17
CA SER A 53 -20.29 -4.23 -0.68
C SER A 53 -19.58 -3.89 -2.00
N SER A 54 -19.97 -2.79 -2.64
CA SER A 54 -19.34 -2.30 -3.86
C SER A 54 -17.87 -1.97 -3.65
N PHE A 55 -17.53 -1.33 -2.52
CA PHE A 55 -16.13 -1.06 -2.19
C PHE A 55 -15.31 -2.34 -2.04
N LEU A 56 -15.85 -3.36 -1.35
CA LEU A 56 -15.14 -4.64 -1.20
C LEU A 56 -14.96 -5.35 -2.54
N ASP A 57 -15.95 -5.27 -3.45
CA ASP A 57 -15.84 -5.79 -4.81
C ASP A 57 -14.73 -5.06 -5.59
N ASP A 58 -14.63 -3.73 -5.47
CA ASP A 58 -13.57 -2.93 -6.08
C ASP A 58 -12.19 -3.27 -5.51
N ALA A 59 -12.06 -3.38 -4.19
CA ALA A 59 -10.82 -3.77 -3.52
C ALA A 59 -10.36 -5.17 -3.96
N GLU A 60 -11.27 -6.16 -3.98
CA GLU A 60 -10.97 -7.49 -4.50
C GLU A 60 -10.54 -7.48 -5.97
N SER A 61 -11.19 -6.66 -6.79
CA SER A 61 -10.86 -6.49 -8.20
C SER A 61 -9.45 -5.90 -8.38
N VAL A 62 -9.06 -4.94 -7.55
CA VAL A 62 -7.70 -4.38 -7.56
C VAL A 62 -6.67 -5.44 -7.21
N VAL A 63 -6.92 -6.26 -6.18
CA VAL A 63 -6.01 -7.34 -5.79
C VAL A 63 -5.89 -8.40 -6.90
N LYS A 64 -7.02 -8.85 -7.48
CA LYS A 64 -7.04 -9.90 -8.52
C LYS A 64 -6.39 -9.44 -9.82
N ASN A 65 -6.61 -8.19 -10.22
CA ASN A 65 -6.16 -7.65 -11.50
C ASN A 65 -4.84 -6.86 -11.40
N LEU A 66 -4.22 -6.81 -10.21
CA LEU A 66 -2.97 -6.09 -9.96
C LEU A 66 -3.01 -4.60 -10.39
N ASN A 67 -4.19 -3.97 -10.29
CA ASN A 67 -4.44 -2.65 -10.85
C ASN A 67 -3.95 -1.54 -9.89
N VAL A 68 -2.73 -1.06 -10.12
CA VAL A 68 -2.10 -0.02 -9.29
C VAL A 68 -2.73 1.37 -9.46
N GLU A 69 -3.36 1.66 -10.60
CA GLU A 69 -3.94 2.98 -10.89
C GLU A 69 -5.16 3.29 -10.01
N LYS A 70 -5.82 2.25 -9.50
CA LYS A 70 -6.99 2.39 -8.62
C LYS A 70 -6.65 2.54 -7.14
N LEU A 71 -5.38 2.37 -6.75
CA LEU A 71 -4.99 2.35 -5.34
C LEU A 71 -5.17 3.70 -4.64
N GLU A 72 -4.83 4.80 -5.33
CA GLU A 72 -4.92 6.14 -4.74
C GLU A 72 -6.36 6.49 -4.36
N GLY A 73 -7.34 6.08 -5.16
CA GLY A 73 -8.77 6.32 -4.90
C GLY A 73 -9.41 5.37 -3.87
N LEU A 74 -8.78 4.22 -3.57
CA LEU A 74 -9.36 3.23 -2.67
C LEU A 74 -9.44 3.74 -1.23
N LYS A 75 -8.46 4.52 -0.77
CA LYS A 75 -8.47 5.06 0.59
C LYS A 75 -9.67 5.99 0.82
N ASP A 76 -9.91 6.91 -0.09
CA ASP A 76 -11.03 7.84 0.00
C ASP A 76 -12.37 7.13 -0.15
N ALA A 77 -12.48 6.19 -1.09
CA ALA A 77 -13.68 5.38 -1.28
C ALA A 77 -13.98 4.54 -0.03
N CYS A 78 -12.95 3.97 0.58
CA CYS A 78 -13.10 3.25 1.84
C CYS A 78 -13.61 4.19 2.92
N ASN A 79 -12.93 5.32 3.14
CA ASN A 79 -13.26 6.26 4.20
C ASN A 79 -14.72 6.74 4.09
N ALA A 80 -15.21 6.93 2.86
CA ALA A 80 -16.60 7.27 2.60
C ALA A 80 -17.60 6.14 2.94
N ALA A 81 -17.21 4.87 2.78
CA ALA A 81 -18.08 3.71 2.99
C ALA A 81 -18.03 3.14 4.43
N PHE A 82 -16.89 3.23 5.11
CA PHE A 82 -16.65 2.59 6.41
C PHE A 82 -16.16 3.54 7.50
N GLY A 83 -15.64 4.71 7.14
CA GLY A 83 -14.93 5.59 8.07
C GLY A 83 -13.45 5.20 8.21
N SER A 84 -12.63 6.16 8.68
CA SER A 84 -11.17 6.03 8.65
C SER A 84 -10.61 4.90 9.51
N GLU A 85 -11.18 4.69 10.69
CA GLU A 85 -10.72 3.65 11.62
C GLU A 85 -10.88 2.26 11.01
N GLU A 86 -12.06 1.99 10.46
CA GLU A 86 -12.36 0.69 9.87
C GLU A 86 -11.61 0.46 8.56
N CYS A 87 -11.30 1.53 7.82
CA CYS A 87 -10.52 1.43 6.60
C CYS A 87 -9.09 0.96 6.81
N THR A 88 -8.47 1.31 7.94
CA THR A 88 -7.18 0.73 8.32
C THR A 88 -7.31 -0.79 8.42
N ASN A 89 -8.35 -1.29 9.08
CA ASN A 89 -8.58 -2.73 9.22
C ASN A 89 -8.85 -3.42 7.88
N ILE A 90 -9.49 -2.75 6.91
CA ILE A 90 -9.84 -3.37 5.62
C ILE A 90 -8.67 -3.31 4.62
N LEU A 91 -8.02 -2.16 4.49
CA LEU A 91 -7.01 -1.91 3.44
C LEU A 91 -5.58 -2.18 3.88
N HIS A 92 -5.33 -2.21 5.20
CA HIS A 92 -4.02 -2.44 5.78
C HIS A 92 -4.16 -3.28 7.07
N PRO A 93 -4.61 -4.54 6.98
CA PRO A 93 -4.90 -5.37 8.15
C PRO A 93 -3.64 -5.79 8.91
N GLY A 94 -3.03 -4.85 9.62
CA GLY A 94 -2.01 -5.05 10.64
C GLY A 94 -0.75 -5.79 10.20
N GLY A 95 0.39 -5.10 10.28
CA GLY A 95 1.70 -5.73 10.15
C GLY A 95 2.14 -5.99 8.71
N GLN A 96 3.43 -6.29 8.57
CA GLN A 96 4.06 -6.69 7.31
C GLN A 96 3.57 -8.09 6.89
N VAL A 97 3.13 -8.24 5.64
CA VAL A 97 2.98 -9.58 5.06
C VAL A 97 4.38 -10.16 4.89
N LYS A 98 4.72 -11.19 5.66
CA LYS A 98 5.93 -12.01 5.48
C LYS A 98 5.82 -12.77 4.16
N SER A 99 5.98 -12.06 3.07
CA SER A 99 6.24 -12.62 1.77
C SER A 99 7.64 -13.23 1.77
N GLY A 100 7.93 -14.14 0.84
CA GLY A 100 9.30 -14.58 0.53
C GLY A 100 10.30 -13.46 0.19
N LEU A 101 9.92 -12.18 0.28
CA LEU A 101 10.74 -10.96 0.11
C LEU A 101 11.88 -10.81 1.13
N GLY A 102 12.05 -11.78 2.02
CA GLY A 102 13.12 -11.82 3.01
C GLY A 102 12.72 -11.16 4.33
N LYS A 103 13.19 -11.74 5.43
CA LYS A 103 13.14 -11.08 6.74
C LYS A 103 14.13 -9.92 6.73
N ARG A 104 13.64 -8.69 6.62
CA ARG A 104 14.34 -7.52 7.17
C ARG A 104 13.31 -6.66 7.88
N ASP A 105 13.52 -6.55 9.18
CA ASP A 105 12.57 -6.04 10.18
C ASP A 105 12.53 -4.50 10.20
N ASP A 106 13.01 -3.84 9.14
CA ASP A 106 13.52 -2.47 9.24
C ASP A 106 12.53 -1.43 8.68
N CYS A 107 11.63 -1.83 7.76
CA CYS A 107 10.72 -0.91 7.09
C CYS A 107 9.26 -1.24 7.43
N GLN A 108 8.51 -0.24 7.87
CA GLN A 108 7.13 -0.40 8.37
C GLN A 108 6.10 0.40 7.57
N CYS A 109 6.56 1.34 6.73
CA CYS A 109 5.67 2.20 5.97
C CYS A 109 6.22 2.49 4.58
N SER A 110 5.33 3.00 3.72
CA SER A 110 5.68 3.59 2.42
C SER A 110 5.53 5.10 2.49
N THR A 111 6.51 5.85 2.00
CA THR A 111 6.42 7.31 1.89
C THR A 111 5.29 7.79 0.96
N LYS A 112 4.77 6.92 0.07
CA LYS A 112 3.60 7.23 -0.78
C LYS A 112 2.27 6.92 -0.12
N ASP A 113 2.24 5.91 0.74
CA ASP A 113 1.04 5.53 1.46
C ASP A 113 1.41 4.95 2.82
N SER A 114 1.52 5.84 3.80
CA SER A 114 2.23 5.56 5.04
C SER A 114 1.49 4.63 5.98
N TRP A 115 0.16 4.78 6.08
CA TRP A 115 -0.67 4.14 7.12
C TRP A 115 -0.06 4.18 8.53
N CYS A 116 0.73 5.22 8.82
CA CYS A 116 1.32 5.42 10.13
C CYS A 116 0.24 5.92 11.11
N ASP A 117 0.15 5.27 12.27
CA ASP A 117 -0.80 5.62 13.33
C ASP A 117 -0.28 6.75 14.24
N ASN A 118 -1.11 7.22 15.17
CA ASN A 118 -0.69 8.07 16.31
C ASN A 118 0.05 9.36 15.95
N ASN A 119 -0.38 10.06 14.88
CA ASN A 119 0.26 11.28 14.37
C ASN A 119 1.71 11.11 13.90
N THR A 120 2.16 9.88 13.67
CA THR A 120 3.47 9.63 13.09
C THR A 120 3.42 9.76 11.57
N ARG A 121 4.57 10.02 10.95
CA ARG A 121 4.74 10.09 9.50
C ARG A 121 5.78 9.08 9.03
N CYS A 122 5.64 8.64 7.79
CA CYS A 122 6.67 7.78 7.21
C CYS A 122 7.92 8.59 6.88
N SER A 123 9.04 8.23 7.50
CA SER A 123 10.36 8.79 7.17
C SER A 123 11.14 7.80 6.33
N GLY A 124 11.22 8.07 5.03
CA GLY A 124 11.96 7.24 4.09
C GLY A 124 13.46 7.18 4.40
N GLY A 125 14.05 5.99 4.31
CA GLY A 125 15.48 5.77 4.57
C GLY A 125 15.92 5.96 6.02
N ALA A 126 14.99 6.15 6.97
CA ALA A 126 15.30 6.05 8.39
C ALA A 126 15.81 4.64 8.73
N GLY A 127 16.73 4.53 9.70
CA GLY A 127 17.24 3.24 10.18
C GLY A 127 18.12 2.43 9.20
N GLY A 128 18.41 2.92 7.99
CA GLY A 128 19.08 2.13 6.96
C GLY A 128 18.15 1.19 6.19
N CYS A 129 16.84 1.45 6.25
CA CYS A 129 15.78 0.70 5.57
C CYS A 129 16.08 0.52 4.06
N SER A 130 16.00 -0.73 3.62
CA SER A 130 16.07 -1.13 2.20
C SER A 130 14.68 -1.54 1.73
N LYS A 131 14.27 -1.12 0.53
CA LYS A 131 12.93 -1.38 -0.02
C LYS A 131 12.58 -2.88 0.00
N VAL A 132 11.67 -3.29 0.88
CA VAL A 132 11.23 -4.69 1.04
C VAL A 132 9.75 -4.76 1.44
N GLY A 133 9.13 -5.92 1.25
CA GLY A 133 7.79 -6.20 1.75
C GLY A 133 6.66 -5.47 1.02
N GLY A 134 5.43 -5.74 1.46
CA GLY A 134 4.24 -5.00 1.05
C GLY A 134 3.79 -4.08 2.19
N CYS A 135 3.64 -2.80 1.87
CA CYS A 135 3.16 -1.71 2.70
C CYS A 135 2.05 -0.93 1.96
N GLY A 136 1.43 0.01 2.66
CA GLY A 136 0.38 0.83 2.09
C GLY A 136 -0.91 0.08 1.81
N THR A 137 -1.77 0.69 0.98
CA THR A 137 -3.07 0.16 0.58
C THR A 137 -2.91 -1.19 -0.11
N LEU A 138 -3.60 -2.20 0.43
CA LEU A 138 -3.59 -3.58 -0.04
C LEU A 138 -2.17 -4.18 -0.13
N TYR A 139 -1.21 -3.64 0.64
CA TYR A 139 0.20 -4.03 0.65
C TYR A 139 0.89 -3.96 -0.72
N ARG A 140 0.46 -3.06 -1.61
CA ARG A 140 1.02 -2.96 -2.97
C ARG A 140 2.29 -2.12 -3.04
N TYR A 141 2.51 -1.21 -2.10
CA TYR A 141 3.71 -0.37 -2.10
C TYR A 141 4.86 -1.11 -1.44
N GLU A 142 6.09 -0.94 -1.93
CA GLU A 142 7.24 -1.36 -1.13
C GLU A 142 7.35 -0.52 0.13
N CYS A 143 7.78 -1.13 1.23
CA CYS A 143 8.11 -0.40 2.44
C CYS A 143 9.47 0.28 2.25
N ASP A 144 9.55 1.59 2.51
CA ASP A 144 10.76 2.40 2.29
C ASP A 144 11.12 3.31 3.48
N GLY A 145 10.40 3.20 4.59
CA GLY A 145 10.67 3.98 5.79
C GLY A 145 10.09 3.42 7.08
N GLU A 146 10.28 4.20 8.14
CA GLU A 146 9.78 3.95 9.49
C GLU A 146 8.76 5.03 9.88
N CYS A 147 7.75 4.64 10.67
CA CYS A 147 6.81 5.60 11.25
C CYS A 147 7.48 6.31 12.43
N VAL A 148 7.70 7.63 12.28
CA VAL A 148 8.37 8.48 13.27
C VAL A 148 7.48 9.65 13.67
N ASN A 149 7.66 10.14 14.91
CA ASN A 149 7.01 11.36 15.41
C ASN A 149 7.55 12.62 14.71
#